data_AF-A0A3S1AMJ3-F1
#
_entry.id   AF-A0A3S1AMJ3-F1
#
_cell.length_a   1.000
_cell.length_b   1.000
_cell.length_c   1.000
_cell.angle_alpha   90.00
_cell.angle_beta   90.00
_cell.angle_gamma   90.00
#
_symmetry.space_group_name_H-M   'P 1'
#
loop_
_entity.id
_entity.type
_entity.pdbx_description
1 polymer ?
#
loop_
_entity_poly.entity_id
_entity_poly.type
_entity_poly.pdbx_seq_one_letter_code
_entity_poly.pdbx_strand_id
1 'polypeptide(L)'
;MTRKKDLARLASLSGLILDQKLAVLQSLAAEREASLQRLRDLAQNNPGKYETPQDAQVALRYNRWADARRADINITLARQTAEWLDARAEAKHAFGRAEVLRQLQGKEAK
;
A
#
# COMPACT_ATOMS: atom_id res chain seq x y z
N MET A 1 36.23 -21.59 6.29
CA MET A 1 35.33 -20.43 6.51
C MET A 1 34.70 -20.55 7.88
N THR A 2 34.56 -19.46 8.63
CA THR A 2 34.11 -19.51 10.03
C THR A 2 32.65 -19.08 10.15
N ARG A 3 31.88 -19.79 10.97
CA ARG A 3 30.44 -19.55 11.27
C ARG A 3 30.07 -18.07 11.45
N LYS A 4 30.95 -17.29 12.08
CA LYS A 4 30.81 -15.84 12.27
C LYS A 4 30.75 -15.04 10.96
N LYS A 5 31.58 -15.39 9.97
CA LYS A 5 31.57 -14.75 8.65
C LYS A 5 30.31 -15.11 7.85
N ASP A 6 29.82 -16.34 8.00
CA ASP A 6 28.60 -16.78 7.32
C ASP A 6 27.36 -16.10 7.93
N LEU A 7 27.28 -15.98 9.26
CA LEU A 7 26.22 -15.21 9.92
C LEU A 7 26.23 -13.73 9.54
N ALA A 8 27.41 -13.11 9.43
CA ALA A 8 27.51 -11.72 8.99
C ALA A 8 27.00 -11.53 7.54
N ARG A 9 27.32 -12.46 6.64
CA ARG A 9 26.81 -12.45 5.25
C ARG A 9 25.30 -12.65 5.21
N LEU A 10 24.77 -13.61 5.95
CA LEU A 10 23.33 -13.86 6.02
C LEU A 10 22.58 -12.66 6.61
N ALA A 11 23.10 -12.04 7.67
CA ALA A 11 22.52 -10.83 8.25
C ALA A 11 22.49 -9.68 7.22
N SER A 12 23.60 -9.45 6.51
CA SER A 12 23.66 -8.44 5.45
C SER A 12 22.66 -8.70 4.32
N LEU A 13 22.59 -9.94 3.82
CA LEU A 13 21.63 -10.31 2.76
C LEU A 13 20.18 -10.16 3.24
N SER A 14 19.88 -10.57 4.47
CA SER A 14 18.53 -10.43 5.04
C SER A 14 18.13 -8.96 5.23
N GLY A 15 19.08 -8.07 5.51
CA GLY A 15 18.87 -6.63 5.52
C GLY A 15 18.47 -6.10 4.14
N LEU A 16 19.21 -6.47 3.10
CA LEU A 16 18.88 -6.08 1.72
C LEU A 16 17.49 -6.58 1.28
N ILE A 17 17.13 -7.81 1.64
CA ILE A 17 15.80 -8.37 1.36
C ILE A 17 14.71 -7.58 2.10
N LEU A 18 14.95 -7.23 3.37
CA LEU A 18 14.02 -6.41 4.15
C LEU A 18 13.83 -5.04 3.49
N ASP A 19 14.91 -4.35 3.11
CA ASP A 19 14.84 -3.04 2.47
C ASP A 19 14.05 -3.10 1.17
N GLN A 20 14.29 -4.12 0.34
CA GLN A 20 13.52 -4.35 -0.88
C GLN A 20 12.02 -4.53 -0.59
N LYS A 21 11.66 -5.38 0.40
CA LYS A 21 10.26 -5.64 0.74
C LYS A 21 9.56 -4.41 1.32
N LEU A 22 10.27 -3.60 2.09
CA LEU A 22 9.75 -2.32 2.59
C LEU A 22 9.52 -1.31 1.46
N ALA A 23 10.42 -1.22 0.48
CA ALA A 23 10.25 -0.35 -0.68
C ALA A 23 9.00 -0.73 -1.50
N VAL A 24 8.79 -2.04 -1.73
CA VAL A 24 7.58 -2.55 -2.41
C VAL A 24 6.32 -2.24 -1.60
N LEU A 25 6.34 -2.46 -0.29
CA LEU A 25 5.21 -2.13 0.58
C LEU A 25 4.86 -0.64 0.53
N GLN A 26 5.88 0.25 0.51
CA GLN A 26 5.69 1.69 0.42
C GLN A 26 5.10 2.11 -0.92
N SER A 27 5.54 1.54 -2.04
CA SER A 27 4.98 1.87 -3.36
C SER A 27 3.50 1.48 -3.45
N LEU A 28 3.15 0.26 -3.02
CA LEU A 28 1.77 -0.22 -3.01
C LEU A 28 0.88 0.60 -2.07
N ALA A 29 1.41 1.03 -0.91
CA ALA A 29 0.70 1.92 -0.01
C ALA A 29 0.41 3.29 -0.66
N ALA A 30 1.38 3.87 -1.37
CA ALA A 30 1.22 5.14 -2.07
C ALA A 30 0.18 5.05 -3.20
N GLU A 31 0.21 3.97 -3.99
CA GLU A 31 -0.77 3.72 -5.05
C GLU A 31 -2.20 3.59 -4.50
N ARG A 32 -2.35 2.88 -3.36
CA ARG A 32 -3.62 2.75 -2.66
C ARG A 32 -4.13 4.09 -2.14
N GLU A 33 -3.25 4.90 -1.54
CA GLU A 33 -3.63 6.23 -1.03
C GLU A 33 -4.05 7.17 -2.16
N ALA A 34 -3.38 7.11 -3.32
CA ALA A 34 -3.80 7.88 -4.49
C ALA A 34 -5.21 7.51 -4.97
N SER A 35 -5.58 6.23 -4.94
CA SER A 35 -6.95 5.79 -5.26
C SER A 35 -7.97 6.25 -4.22
N LEU A 36 -7.63 6.20 -2.92
CA LEU A 36 -8.48 6.74 -1.86
C LEU A 36 -8.70 8.24 -2.02
N GLN A 37 -7.65 8.99 -2.38
CA GLN A 37 -7.75 10.42 -2.60
C GLN A 37 -8.70 10.73 -3.76
N ARG A 38 -8.60 10.01 -4.89
CA ARG A 38 -9.52 10.17 -6.02
C ARG A 38 -10.99 9.93 -5.62
N LEU A 39 -11.27 8.99 -4.72
CA LEU A 39 -12.63 8.79 -4.18
C LEU A 39 -13.09 9.96 -3.31
N ARG A 40 -12.21 10.52 -2.46
CA ARG A 40 -12.52 11.70 -1.64
C ARG A 40 -12.86 12.90 -2.52
N ASP A 41 -12.08 13.13 -3.57
CA ASP A 41 -12.30 14.24 -4.50
C ASP A 41 -13.64 14.11 -5.24
N LEU A 42 -14.04 12.89 -5.61
CA LEU A 42 -15.36 12.59 -6.20
C LEU A 42 -16.53 12.79 -5.23
N ALA A 43 -16.30 12.72 -3.92
CA ALA A 43 -17.34 12.92 -2.91
C ALA A 43 -17.59 14.41 -2.63
N GLN A 44 -16.57 15.26 -2.71
CA GLN A 44 -16.66 16.70 -2.42
C GLN A 44 -17.40 17.50 -3.50
N ASN A 45 -17.50 16.96 -4.72
CA ASN A 45 -18.03 17.66 -5.89
C ASN A 45 -19.55 17.54 -6.08
N ASN A 46 -20.33 17.18 -5.05
CA ASN A 46 -21.80 17.12 -5.13
C ASN A 46 -22.44 18.45 -4.66
N PRO A 47 -22.98 19.28 -5.57
CA PRO A 47 -23.68 20.50 -5.19
C PRO A 47 -25.04 20.13 -4.59
N GLY A 48 -25.13 20.01 -3.27
CA GLY A 48 -26.35 19.56 -2.56
C GLY A 48 -27.57 20.50 -2.63
N LYS A 49 -27.57 21.51 -3.50
CA LYS A 49 -28.69 22.44 -3.73
C LYS A 49 -28.94 22.59 -5.22
N TYR A 50 -30.21 22.45 -5.62
CA TYR A 50 -30.67 22.61 -6.99
C TYR A 50 -31.75 23.70 -6.99
N GLU A 51 -31.45 24.86 -7.58
CA GLU A 51 -32.35 26.02 -7.58
C GLU A 51 -33.32 25.97 -8.77
N THR A 52 -32.92 25.29 -9.85
CA THR A 52 -33.73 25.10 -11.05
C THR A 52 -33.85 23.62 -11.46
N PRO A 53 -34.89 23.25 -12.24
CA PRO A 53 -34.99 21.93 -12.85
C PRO A 53 -33.78 21.58 -13.74
N GLN A 54 -33.17 22.56 -14.38
CA GLN A 54 -31.96 22.42 -15.18
C GLN A 54 -30.77 22.02 -14.31
N ASP A 55 -30.59 22.64 -13.14
CA ASP A 55 -29.53 22.27 -12.18
C ASP A 55 -29.70 20.83 -11.70
N ALA A 56 -30.94 20.42 -11.43
CA ALA A 56 -31.25 19.04 -11.03
C ALA A 56 -30.91 18.03 -12.14
N GLN A 57 -31.13 18.36 -13.41
CA GLN A 57 -30.75 17.50 -14.54
C GLN A 57 -29.23 17.39 -14.70
N VAL A 58 -28.50 18.51 -14.54
CA VAL A 58 -27.03 18.53 -14.59
C VAL A 58 -26.47 17.68 -13.45
N ALA A 59 -27.00 17.84 -12.25
CA ALA A 59 -26.59 17.06 -11.09
C ALA A 59 -26.88 15.56 -11.25
N LEU A 60 -28.03 15.19 -11.83
CA LEU A 60 -28.34 13.78 -12.11
C LEU A 60 -27.35 13.16 -13.11
N ARG A 61 -26.99 13.89 -14.17
CA ARG A 61 -25.97 13.43 -15.15
C ARG A 61 -24.60 13.29 -14.49
N TYR A 62 -24.21 14.27 -13.68
CA TYR A 62 -22.98 14.21 -12.90
C TYR A 62 -22.96 13.01 -11.96
N ASN A 63 -24.02 12.78 -11.19
CA ASN A 63 -24.09 11.67 -10.25
C ASN A 63 -23.96 10.30 -10.95
N ARG A 64 -24.63 10.11 -12.09
CA ARG A 64 -24.48 8.88 -12.89
C ARG A 64 -23.04 8.66 -13.37
N TRP A 65 -22.38 9.72 -13.84
CA TRP A 65 -20.98 9.66 -14.22
C TRP A 65 -20.07 9.36 -13.01
N ALA A 66 -20.32 10.01 -11.87
CA ALA A 66 -19.55 9.83 -10.65
C ALA A 66 -19.72 8.41 -10.09
N ASP A 67 -20.91 7.81 -10.18
CA ASP A 67 -21.18 6.44 -9.74
C ASP A 67 -20.40 5.43 -10.57
N ALA A 68 -20.40 5.55 -11.90
CA ALA A 68 -19.56 4.72 -12.77
C ALA A 68 -18.08 4.89 -12.40
N ARG A 69 -17.63 6.13 -12.16
CA ARG A 69 -16.24 6.39 -11.79
C ARG A 69 -15.85 5.82 -10.43
N ARG A 70 -16.74 5.88 -9.44
CA ARG A 70 -16.54 5.27 -8.11
C ARG A 70 -16.44 3.76 -8.22
N ALA A 71 -17.27 3.12 -9.04
CA ALA A 71 -17.22 1.67 -9.27
C ALA A 71 -15.84 1.23 -9.81
N ASP A 72 -15.33 1.91 -10.84
CA ASP A 72 -14.00 1.64 -11.41
C ASP A 72 -12.88 1.78 -10.38
N ILE A 73 -12.92 2.85 -9.59
CA ILE A 73 -11.90 3.11 -8.55
C ILE A 73 -12.00 2.06 -7.44
N ASN A 74 -13.21 1.66 -7.03
CA ASN A 74 -13.40 0.65 -6.00
C ASN A 74 -12.84 -0.72 -6.41
N ILE A 75 -13.02 -1.13 -7.67
CA ILE A 75 -12.42 -2.37 -8.20
C ILE A 75 -10.89 -2.28 -8.13
N THR A 76 -10.33 -1.15 -8.56
CA THR A 76 -8.88 -0.91 -8.50
C THR A 76 -8.38 -0.94 -7.06
N LEU A 77 -9.09 -0.29 -6.14
CA LEU A 77 -8.77 -0.22 -4.72
C LEU A 77 -8.82 -1.58 -4.04
N ALA A 78 -9.77 -2.43 -4.42
CA ALA A 78 -9.86 -3.81 -3.93
C ALA A 78 -8.60 -4.61 -4.30
N ARG A 79 -8.17 -4.53 -5.57
CA ARG A 79 -6.92 -5.16 -6.03
C ARG A 79 -5.70 -4.62 -5.28
N GLN A 80 -5.53 -3.29 -5.23
CA GLN A 80 -4.42 -2.64 -4.53
C GLN A 80 -4.38 -3.00 -3.04
N THR A 81 -5.55 -3.17 -2.41
CA THR A 81 -5.64 -3.56 -0.99
C THR A 81 -5.18 -5.00 -0.79
N ALA A 82 -5.54 -5.92 -1.69
CA ALA A 82 -5.03 -7.30 -1.64
C ALA A 82 -3.50 -7.33 -1.80
N GLU A 83 -2.98 -6.67 -2.84
CA GLU A 83 -1.54 -6.57 -3.10
C GLU A 83 -0.78 -5.95 -1.92
N TRP A 84 -1.32 -4.90 -1.31
CA TRP A 84 -0.74 -4.27 -0.12
C TRP A 84 -0.73 -5.21 1.10
N LEU A 85 -1.80 -5.98 1.32
CA LEU A 85 -1.86 -6.95 2.42
C LEU A 85 -0.81 -8.05 2.25
N ASP A 86 -0.64 -8.56 1.04
CA ASP A 86 0.37 -9.58 0.73
C ASP A 86 1.79 -9.02 0.94
N ALA A 87 2.09 -7.85 0.38
CA ALA A 87 3.39 -7.19 0.56
C ALA A 87 3.68 -6.88 2.05
N ARG A 88 2.66 -6.51 2.82
CA ARG A 88 2.78 -6.29 4.27
C ARG A 88 3.15 -7.58 5.00
N ALA A 89 2.54 -8.70 4.64
CA ALA A 89 2.88 -10.00 5.22
C ALA A 89 4.32 -10.39 4.88
N GLU A 90 4.74 -10.22 3.63
CA GLU A 90 6.11 -10.51 3.19
C GLU A 90 7.15 -9.64 3.92
N ALA A 91 6.91 -8.33 4.03
CA ALA A 91 7.78 -7.41 4.75
C ALA A 91 7.89 -7.79 6.24
N LYS A 92 6.78 -8.21 6.87
CA LYS A 92 6.78 -8.71 8.25
C LYS A 92 7.65 -9.96 8.41
N HIS A 93 7.57 -10.91 7.48
CA HIS A 93 8.42 -12.10 7.50
C HIS A 93 9.89 -11.78 7.26
N ALA A 94 10.21 -10.91 6.31
CA ALA A 94 11.58 -10.46 6.05
C ALA A 94 12.17 -9.76 7.28
N PHE A 95 11.38 -8.92 7.94
CA PHE A 95 11.77 -8.24 9.18
C PHE A 95 12.12 -9.23 10.28
N GLY A 96 11.25 -10.22 10.53
CA GLY A 96 11.52 -11.25 11.54
C GLY A 96 12.80 -12.03 11.27
N ARG A 97 13.05 -12.41 10.00
CA ARG A 97 14.29 -13.10 9.60
C ARG A 97 15.53 -12.24 9.82
N ALA A 98 15.48 -10.98 9.42
CA ALA A 98 16.60 -10.04 9.58
C ALA A 98 16.91 -9.79 11.06
N GLU A 99 15.88 -9.70 11.91
CA GLU A 99 16.05 -9.49 13.34
C GLU A 99 16.68 -10.73 14.03
N VAL A 100 16.21 -11.93 13.70
CA VAL A 100 16.81 -13.17 14.23
C VAL A 100 18.29 -13.28 13.85
N LEU A 101 18.65 -13.01 12.59
CA LEU A 101 20.05 -13.08 12.14
C LEU A 101 20.92 -12.03 12.82
N ARG A 102 20.41 -10.82 13.03
CA ARG A 102 21.08 -9.75 13.78
C ARG A 102 21.35 -10.15 15.23
N GLN A 103 20.37 -10.77 15.90
CA GLN A 103 20.53 -11.25 17.27
C GLN A 103 21.55 -12.39 17.36
N LEU A 104 21.53 -13.35 16.42
CA LEU A 104 22.51 -14.44 16.37
C LEU A 104 23.93 -13.92 16.13
N GLN A 105 24.10 -12.96 15.23
CA GLN A 105 25.38 -12.31 14.99
C GLN A 105 25.90 -11.60 16.26
N GLY A 106 25.02 -10.90 16.99
CA GLY A 106 25.38 -10.25 18.25
C GLY A 106 25.75 -11.23 19.37
N LYS A 107 25.17 -12.44 19.39
CA LYS A 107 25.53 -13.51 20.34
C LYS A 107 26.89 -14.14 20.03
N GLU A 108 27.24 -14.33 18.76
CA GLU A 108 28.53 -14.89 18.31
C GLU A 108 29.68 -13.84 18.29
N ALA A 109 29.36 -12.57 18.54
CA ALA A 109 30.33 -11.50 18.71
C ALA A 109 30.78 -11.30 20.16
N LYS A 110 30.02 -11.83 21.13
CA LYS A 110 30.38 -11.92 22.55
C LYS A 110 31.19 -13.18 22.82
#